data_AF-A0A1L7LHM9-F1
#
_entry.id   AF-A0A1L7LHM9-F1
#
_cell.length_a   1.000
_cell.length_b   1.000
_cell.length_c   1.000
_cell.angle_alpha   90.00
_cell.angle_beta   90.00
_cell.angle_gamma   90.00
#
_symmetry.space_group_name_H-M   'P 1'
#
loop_
_entity.id
_entity.type
_entity.pdbx_description
1 polymer ?
#
loop_
_entity_poly.entity_id
_entity_poly.type
_entity_poly.pdbx_seq_one_letter_code
_entity_poly.pdbx_strand_id
1 'polypeptide(L)'
;MTLKKILAVFITFVAAFILVACGNSSSKSSDSKKDAISSMPKISGVTYYGKVPQSPKRVVSITSTYTGYLLKLKQNLVGVSSYDKKNPVLKDKVKNAKQVTSTDLEAITALKPDLIVVGSTEEKIDQLKKIAPVISIEYGKRNYLDIFSDFGKIFKKEKKPNSGLVLGSPKQLKLRKN
;
A
#
# COMPACT_ATOMS: atom_id res chain seq x y z
N MET A 1 -34.59 49.54 37.82
CA MET A 1 -34.84 48.49 36.80
C MET A 1 -34.81 47.14 37.49
N THR A 2 -35.90 46.39 37.42
CA THR A 2 -36.09 45.13 38.16
C THR A 2 -35.05 44.08 37.79
N LEU A 3 -34.47 43.39 38.78
CA LEU A 3 -33.39 42.40 38.70
C LEU A 3 -33.55 41.33 37.59
N LYS A 4 -34.80 41.01 37.22
CA LYS A 4 -35.14 40.11 36.11
C LYS A 4 -34.76 40.64 34.71
N LYS A 5 -34.68 41.96 34.53
CA LYS A 5 -34.28 42.60 33.25
C LYS A 5 -32.76 42.70 33.09
N ILE A 6 -32.00 42.64 34.20
CA ILE A 6 -30.53 42.64 34.18
C ILE A 6 -29.99 41.24 33.85
N LEU A 7 -30.69 40.19 34.28
CA LEU A 7 -30.34 38.80 33.94
C LEU A 7 -30.53 38.48 32.44
N ALA A 8 -31.52 39.10 31.79
CA ALA A 8 -31.81 38.89 30.36
C ALA A 8 -30.82 39.61 29.42
N VAL A 9 -30.18 40.70 29.86
CA VAL A 9 -29.19 41.46 29.05
C VAL A 9 -27.79 40.83 29.13
N PHE A 10 -27.47 40.16 30.24
CA PHE A 10 -26.17 39.51 30.44
C PHE A 10 -26.02 38.21 29.61
N ILE A 11 -27.12 37.49 29.36
CA ILE A 11 -27.12 36.26 28.55
C ILE A 11 -26.88 36.54 27.05
N THR A 12 -27.28 37.72 26.55
CA THR A 12 -27.12 38.08 25.13
C THR A 12 -25.71 38.60 24.80
N PHE A 13 -24.93 39.04 25.79
CA PHE A 13 -23.57 39.56 25.57
C PHE A 13 -22.50 38.46 25.54
N VAL A 14 -22.78 37.29 26.12
CA VAL A 14 -21.85 36.14 26.15
C VAL A 14 -21.82 35.38 24.82
N ALA A 15 -22.86 35.50 23.98
CA ALA A 15 -22.92 34.83 22.68
C ALA A 15 -22.01 35.46 21.60
N ALA A 16 -21.48 36.67 21.83
CA ALA A 16 -20.63 37.37 20.87
C ALA A 16 -19.12 37.08 21.01
N PHE A 17 -18.69 36.38 22.07
CA PHE A 17 -17.26 36.17 22.34
C PHE A 17 -16.69 34.82 21.87
N ILE A 18 -17.51 33.92 21.31
CA ILE A 18 -17.04 32.60 20.87
C ILE A 18 -16.42 32.54 19.45
N LEU A 19 -16.24 33.66 18.74
CA LEU A 19 -15.57 33.67 17.42
C LEU A 19 -14.11 34.14 17.39
N VAL A 20 -13.50 34.55 18.51
CA VAL A 20 -12.12 35.12 18.52
C VAL A 20 -11.05 34.22 19.15
N ALA A 21 -11.32 32.93 19.32
CA ALA A 21 -10.36 31.96 19.89
C ALA A 21 -9.94 30.81 18.96
N CYS A 22 -10.02 30.99 17.63
CA CYS A 22 -9.27 30.17 16.66
C CYS A 22 -7.98 30.87 16.19
N GLY A 23 -7.38 31.69 17.06
CA GLY A 23 -5.99 32.08 16.97
C GLY A 23 -5.11 31.05 17.69
N ASN A 24 -4.35 30.29 16.91
CA ASN A 24 -3.21 29.48 17.34
C ASN A 24 -3.51 28.25 18.22
N SER A 25 -4.26 27.31 17.65
CA SER A 25 -3.96 25.89 17.88
C SER A 25 -3.47 25.34 16.56
N SER A 26 -2.23 24.88 16.55
CA SER A 26 -1.63 24.17 15.43
C SER A 26 -2.61 23.13 14.93
N SER A 27 -3.33 23.48 13.87
CA SER A 27 -4.01 22.49 13.05
C SER A 27 -2.87 21.59 12.62
N LYS A 28 -2.78 20.41 13.23
CA LYS A 28 -2.28 19.24 12.54
C LYS A 28 -3.13 19.18 11.30
N SER A 29 -2.61 19.82 10.26
CA SER A 29 -2.91 19.54 8.89
C SER A 29 -2.96 18.02 8.87
N SER A 30 -4.17 17.48 8.76
CA SER A 30 -4.34 16.16 8.21
C SER A 30 -3.74 16.29 6.83
N ASP A 31 -2.44 16.04 6.80
CA ASP A 31 -1.59 16.08 5.65
C ASP A 31 -2.21 15.05 4.73
N SER A 32 -3.08 15.54 3.85
CA SER A 32 -3.56 14.82 2.68
C SER A 32 -2.30 14.57 1.87
N LYS A 33 -1.54 13.56 2.29
CA LYS A 33 -0.38 13.06 1.58
C LYS A 33 -0.90 12.76 0.20
N LYS A 34 -0.63 13.64 -0.76
CA LYS A 34 -0.59 13.29 -2.17
C LYS A 34 0.18 11.98 -2.20
N ASP A 35 -0.49 10.90 -2.61
CA ASP A 35 0.11 9.58 -2.61
C ASP A 35 1.39 9.68 -3.45
N ALA A 36 2.53 9.68 -2.76
CA ALA A 36 3.81 9.92 -3.38
C ALA A 36 4.01 8.85 -4.45
N ILE A 37 4.47 9.23 -5.64
CA ILE A 37 4.75 8.28 -6.72
C ILE A 37 6.13 7.65 -6.45
N SER A 38 6.22 6.34 -6.67
CA SER A 38 7.48 5.61 -6.59
C SER A 38 8.49 6.17 -7.59
N SER A 39 9.77 6.12 -7.24
CA SER A 39 10.85 6.39 -8.19
C SER A 39 10.95 5.33 -9.30
N MET A 40 10.21 4.22 -9.18
CA MET A 40 10.19 3.10 -10.14
C MET A 40 11.62 2.68 -10.54
N PRO A 41 12.43 2.21 -9.58
CA PRO A 41 13.84 1.91 -9.81
C PRO A 41 14.00 0.86 -10.91
N LYS A 42 15.04 1.04 -11.74
CA LYS A 42 15.40 0.07 -12.79
C LYS A 42 15.88 -1.22 -12.13
N ILE A 43 15.04 -2.25 -12.16
CA ILE A 43 15.30 -3.57 -11.59
C ILE A 43 15.15 -4.59 -12.71
N SER A 44 16.13 -5.49 -12.86
CA SER A 44 16.11 -6.53 -13.90
C SER A 44 14.86 -7.40 -13.76
N GLY A 45 14.17 -7.69 -14.86
CA GLY A 45 12.95 -8.50 -14.85
C GLY A 45 11.74 -7.85 -14.18
N VAL A 46 11.78 -6.55 -13.87
CA VAL A 46 10.62 -5.79 -13.37
C VAL A 46 10.23 -4.74 -14.39
N THR A 47 8.96 -4.74 -14.78
CA THR A 47 8.38 -3.74 -15.67
C THR A 47 7.24 -3.02 -14.97
N TYR A 48 7.23 -1.70 -15.06
CA TYR A 48 6.19 -0.84 -14.51
C TYR A 48 5.32 -0.32 -15.64
N TYR A 49 4.00 -0.43 -15.47
CA TYR A 49 3.03 0.17 -16.35
C TYR A 49 2.24 1.21 -15.58
N GLY A 50 2.37 2.48 -15.96
CA GLY A 50 1.77 3.60 -15.24
C GLY A 50 2.57 4.04 -14.02
N LYS A 51 2.06 5.06 -13.32
CA LYS A 51 2.72 5.67 -12.16
C LYS A 51 2.40 4.86 -10.90
N VAL A 52 3.35 4.04 -10.45
CA VAL A 52 3.19 3.22 -9.25
C VAL A 52 3.18 4.09 -7.99
N PRO A 53 2.18 3.98 -7.11
CA PRO A 53 2.22 4.65 -5.80
C PRO A 53 3.36 4.10 -4.95
N GLN A 54 4.09 4.99 -4.29
CA GLN A 54 5.12 4.63 -3.32
C GLN A 54 4.51 3.92 -2.09
N SER A 55 3.25 4.18 -1.76
CA SER A 55 2.55 3.54 -0.63
C SER A 55 1.13 3.13 -1.04
N PRO A 56 0.99 2.04 -1.81
CA PRO A 56 -0.31 1.60 -2.28
C PRO A 56 -1.18 1.13 -1.10
N LYS A 57 -2.45 1.46 -1.15
CA LYS A 57 -3.47 1.19 -0.12
C LYS A 57 -4.40 0.05 -0.52
N ARG A 58 -4.49 -0.29 -1.80
CA ARG A 58 -5.42 -1.30 -2.35
C ARG A 58 -4.71 -2.11 -3.43
N VAL A 59 -3.99 -3.14 -3.00
CA VAL A 59 -3.19 -3.98 -3.88
C VAL A 59 -3.97 -5.22 -4.30
N VAL A 60 -3.95 -5.53 -5.60
CA VAL A 60 -4.41 -6.82 -6.15
C VAL A 60 -3.19 -7.63 -6.57
N SER A 61 -3.09 -8.88 -6.11
CA SER A 61 -2.03 -9.82 -6.51
C SER A 61 -2.66 -11.02 -7.22
N ILE A 62 -2.44 -11.12 -8.52
CA ILE A 62 -3.04 -12.18 -9.36
C ILE A 62 -2.11 -13.39 -9.46
N THR A 63 -0.86 -13.26 -9.00
CA THR A 63 0.17 -14.30 -9.03
C THR A 63 0.64 -14.64 -7.61
N SER A 64 0.37 -15.87 -7.17
CA SER A 64 0.66 -16.34 -5.79
C SER A 64 2.13 -16.20 -5.37
N THR A 65 3.05 -16.27 -6.33
CA THR A 65 4.50 -16.12 -6.12
C THR A 65 4.83 -14.84 -5.35
N TYR A 66 4.09 -13.75 -5.58
CA TYR A 66 4.42 -12.43 -5.03
C TYR A 66 3.58 -12.05 -3.80
N THR A 67 2.43 -12.69 -3.60
CA THR A 67 1.47 -12.44 -2.50
C THR A 67 2.15 -12.43 -1.13
N GLY A 68 3.02 -13.41 -0.86
CA GLY A 68 3.74 -13.51 0.42
C GLY A 68 4.67 -12.33 0.72
N TYR A 69 5.34 -11.79 -0.30
CA TYR A 69 6.23 -10.64 -0.16
C TYR A 69 5.46 -9.36 0.14
N LEU A 70 4.34 -9.15 -0.57
CA LEU A 70 3.46 -8.01 -0.38
C LEU A 70 2.88 -8.00 1.04
N LEU A 71 2.45 -9.16 1.55
CA LEU A 71 2.01 -9.33 2.94
C LEU A 71 3.12 -9.01 3.94
N LYS A 72 4.35 -9.50 3.70
CA LYS A 72 5.50 -9.24 4.58
C LYS A 72 5.87 -7.75 4.62
N LEU A 73 5.64 -7.02 3.53
CA LEU A 73 5.76 -5.56 3.45
C LEU A 73 4.52 -4.82 3.98
N LYS A 74 3.57 -5.52 4.59
CA LYS A 74 2.33 -4.97 5.14
C LYS A 74 1.51 -4.19 4.10
N GLN A 75 1.49 -4.66 2.86
CA GLN A 75 0.57 -4.15 1.85
C GLN A 75 -0.84 -4.66 2.13
N ASN A 76 -1.83 -3.81 1.89
CA ASN A 76 -3.23 -4.17 2.04
C ASN A 76 -3.72 -4.86 0.76
N LEU A 77 -3.83 -6.18 0.80
CA LEU A 77 -4.33 -6.98 -0.31
C LEU A 77 -5.86 -6.98 -0.33
N VAL A 78 -6.45 -6.37 -1.35
CA VAL A 78 -7.91 -6.34 -1.55
C VAL A 78 -8.40 -7.42 -2.51
N GLY A 79 -7.51 -7.95 -3.35
CA GLY A 79 -7.77 -9.07 -4.25
C GLY A 79 -6.57 -10.01 -4.34
N VAL A 80 -6.82 -11.31 -4.32
CA VAL A 80 -5.80 -12.36 -4.42
C VAL A 80 -6.27 -13.50 -5.31
N SER A 81 -5.33 -14.30 -5.82
CA SER A 81 -5.64 -15.49 -6.61
C SER A 81 -6.41 -16.56 -5.80
N SER A 82 -7.09 -17.47 -6.50
CA SER A 82 -7.72 -18.64 -5.89
C SER A 82 -6.72 -19.58 -5.21
N TYR A 83 -5.50 -19.67 -5.73
CA TYR A 83 -4.40 -20.42 -5.13
C TYR A 83 -4.00 -19.85 -3.77
N ASP A 84 -3.92 -18.52 -3.63
CA ASP A 84 -3.60 -17.87 -2.35
C ASP A 84 -4.66 -18.14 -1.28
N LYS A 85 -5.94 -18.18 -1.68
CA LYS A 85 -7.06 -18.51 -0.78
C LYS A 85 -7.01 -19.95 -0.26
N LYS A 86 -6.48 -20.88 -1.05
CA LYS A 86 -6.38 -22.30 -0.69
C LYS A 86 -5.05 -22.65 -0.03
N ASN A 87 -4.05 -21.77 -0.10
CA ASN A 87 -2.72 -22.02 0.43
C ASN A 87 -2.73 -22.01 1.98
N PRO A 88 -2.30 -23.10 2.65
CA PRO A 88 -2.34 -23.19 4.11
C PRO A 88 -1.50 -22.13 4.84
N VAL A 89 -0.48 -21.58 4.18
CA VAL A 89 0.41 -20.55 4.75
C VAL A 89 -0.17 -19.13 4.58
N LEU A 90 -1.01 -18.91 3.56
CA LEU A 90 -1.51 -17.59 3.18
C LEU A 90 -2.99 -17.38 3.51
N LYS A 91 -3.82 -18.43 3.48
CA LYS A 91 -5.29 -18.37 3.58
C LYS A 91 -5.79 -17.46 4.71
N ASP A 92 -5.19 -17.58 5.90
CA ASP A 92 -5.61 -16.81 7.08
C ASP A 92 -5.19 -15.35 6.99
N LYS A 93 -4.08 -15.07 6.31
CA LYS A 93 -3.54 -13.72 6.08
C LYS A 93 -4.29 -12.97 4.98
N VAL A 94 -4.87 -13.69 4.03
CA VAL A 94 -5.64 -13.12 2.90
C VAL A 94 -7.14 -13.34 3.02
N LYS A 95 -7.63 -13.73 4.21
CA LYS A 95 -9.05 -14.06 4.42
C LYS A 95 -10.01 -12.92 4.03
N ASN A 96 -9.60 -11.67 4.24
CA ASN A 96 -10.38 -10.48 3.92
C ASN A 96 -10.26 -10.01 2.46
N ALA A 97 -9.29 -10.51 1.70
CA ALA A 97 -9.14 -10.17 0.29
C ALA A 97 -10.21 -10.90 -0.54
N LYS A 98 -10.73 -10.29 -1.62
CA LYS A 98 -11.62 -11.00 -2.55
C LYS A 98 -10.80 -11.99 -3.39
N GLN A 99 -11.35 -13.16 -3.67
CA GLN A 99 -10.76 -14.05 -4.69
C GLN A 99 -11.01 -13.43 -6.07
N VAL A 100 -9.96 -13.30 -6.89
CA VAL A 100 -10.04 -12.79 -8.26
C VAL A 100 -9.19 -13.64 -9.20
N THR A 101 -9.50 -13.55 -10.50
CA THR A 101 -8.71 -14.09 -11.60
C THR A 101 -8.43 -12.97 -12.59
N SER A 102 -7.33 -13.04 -13.36
CA SER A 102 -7.07 -12.04 -14.41
C SER A 102 -8.16 -11.99 -15.48
N THR A 103 -8.90 -13.08 -15.63
CA THR A 103 -10.02 -13.16 -16.57
C THR A 103 -11.23 -12.32 -16.16
N ASP A 104 -11.44 -12.10 -14.87
CA ASP A 104 -12.57 -11.35 -14.31
C ASP A 104 -12.16 -9.89 -14.00
N LEU A 105 -12.05 -9.11 -15.08
CA LEU A 105 -11.64 -7.71 -15.02
C LEU A 105 -12.65 -6.83 -14.28
N GLU A 106 -13.94 -7.18 -14.32
CA GLU A 106 -15.00 -6.45 -13.62
C GLU A 106 -14.84 -6.61 -12.11
N ALA A 107 -14.60 -7.84 -11.62
CA ALA A 107 -14.33 -8.04 -10.21
C ALA A 107 -13.08 -7.30 -9.75
N ILE A 108 -12.00 -7.27 -10.54
CA ILE A 108 -10.79 -6.51 -10.22
C ILE A 108 -11.10 -5.01 -10.18
N THR A 109 -11.84 -4.49 -11.16
CA THR A 109 -12.23 -3.07 -11.25
C THR A 109 -13.09 -2.64 -10.06
N ALA A 110 -14.05 -3.47 -9.65
CA ALA A 110 -14.91 -3.21 -8.51
C ALA A 110 -14.13 -3.08 -7.19
N LEU A 111 -12.96 -3.71 -7.09
CA LEU A 111 -12.07 -3.56 -5.94
C LEU A 111 -11.34 -2.22 -5.92
N LYS A 112 -11.41 -1.40 -6.98
CA LYS A 112 -10.74 -0.09 -7.08
C LYS A 112 -9.27 -0.16 -6.62
N PRO A 113 -8.44 -1.03 -7.23
CA PRO A 113 -7.04 -1.14 -6.84
C PRO A 113 -6.27 0.13 -7.20
N ASP A 114 -5.24 0.44 -6.42
CA ASP A 114 -4.24 1.46 -6.76
C ASP A 114 -2.91 0.85 -7.21
N LEU A 115 -2.81 -0.48 -7.18
CA LEU A 115 -1.72 -1.26 -7.73
C LEU A 115 -2.18 -2.70 -8.04
N ILE A 116 -1.76 -3.21 -9.18
CA ILE A 116 -1.90 -4.63 -9.55
C ILE A 116 -0.50 -5.24 -9.73
N VAL A 117 -0.29 -6.44 -9.18
CA VAL A 117 0.98 -7.18 -9.29
C VAL A 117 0.74 -8.51 -10.00
N VAL A 118 1.50 -8.74 -11.08
CA VAL A 118 1.38 -9.90 -11.97
C VAL A 118 2.76 -10.47 -12.34
N GLY A 119 2.78 -11.72 -12.82
CA GLY A 119 3.91 -12.27 -13.55
C GLY A 119 3.98 -11.76 -14.99
N SER A 120 5.15 -11.80 -15.61
CA SER A 120 5.37 -11.34 -16.99
C SER A 120 4.63 -12.12 -18.07
N THR A 121 4.18 -13.34 -17.75
CA THR A 121 3.41 -14.21 -18.66
C THR A 121 1.90 -13.96 -18.58
N GLU A 122 1.46 -12.92 -17.87
CA GLU A 122 0.04 -12.59 -17.77
C GLU A 122 -0.49 -12.01 -19.10
N GLU A 123 -1.38 -12.74 -19.76
CA GLU A 123 -1.91 -12.40 -21.09
C GLU A 123 -2.76 -11.14 -21.09
N LYS A 124 -3.47 -10.86 -19.98
CA LYS A 124 -4.39 -9.71 -19.88
C LYS A 124 -3.73 -8.44 -19.35
N ILE A 125 -2.40 -8.35 -19.37
CA ILE A 125 -1.64 -7.19 -18.90
C ILE A 125 -2.17 -5.87 -19.49
N ASP A 126 -2.48 -5.80 -20.78
CA ASP A 126 -2.97 -4.57 -21.42
C ASP A 126 -4.36 -4.13 -20.93
N GLN A 127 -5.20 -5.07 -20.53
CA GLN A 127 -6.50 -4.78 -19.95
C GLN A 127 -6.35 -4.33 -18.49
N LEU A 128 -5.46 -4.98 -17.73
CA LEU A 128 -5.17 -4.63 -16.33
C LEU A 128 -4.58 -3.22 -16.19
N LYS A 129 -3.75 -2.77 -17.15
CA LYS A 129 -3.21 -1.40 -17.22
C LYS A 129 -4.28 -0.31 -17.26
N LYS A 130 -5.47 -0.63 -17.79
CA LYS A 130 -6.61 0.32 -17.85
C LYS A 130 -7.30 0.47 -16.50
N ILE A 131 -7.08 -0.45 -15.56
CA ILE A 131 -7.71 -0.46 -14.25
C ILE A 131 -6.85 0.29 -13.23
N ALA A 132 -5.55 -0.01 -13.17
CA ALA A 132 -4.61 0.60 -12.23
C ALA A 132 -3.16 0.44 -12.73
N PRO A 133 -2.18 1.13 -12.12
CA PRO A 133 -0.77 0.85 -12.36
C PRO A 133 -0.44 -0.62 -12.12
N VAL A 134 0.40 -1.20 -12.97
CA VAL A 134 0.78 -2.61 -12.92
C VAL A 134 2.28 -2.76 -12.70
N ILE A 135 2.67 -3.64 -11.78
CA ILE A 135 4.03 -4.19 -11.70
C ILE A 135 4.00 -5.59 -12.28
N SER A 136 4.77 -5.81 -13.34
CA SER A 136 5.00 -7.11 -13.96
C SER A 136 6.39 -7.62 -13.61
N ILE A 137 6.49 -8.88 -13.21
CA ILE A 137 7.75 -9.49 -12.78
C ILE A 137 8.03 -10.77 -13.58
N GLU A 138 9.20 -10.84 -14.18
CA GLU A 138 9.69 -12.04 -14.87
C GLU A 138 10.01 -13.15 -13.88
N TYR A 139 9.38 -14.31 -14.07
CA TYR A 139 9.63 -15.48 -13.24
C TYR A 139 11.08 -15.96 -13.42
N GLY A 140 11.76 -16.28 -12.31
CA GLY A 140 13.12 -16.80 -12.32
C GLY A 140 14.25 -15.78 -12.57
N LYS A 141 13.95 -14.54 -12.98
CA LYS A 141 14.99 -13.51 -13.18
C LYS A 141 15.57 -12.93 -11.89
N ARG A 142 14.85 -13.09 -10.77
CA ARG A 142 15.23 -12.57 -9.46
C ARG A 142 15.27 -13.70 -8.44
N ASN A 143 16.28 -13.67 -7.57
CA ASN A 143 16.32 -14.57 -6.42
C ASN A 143 15.20 -14.19 -5.44
N TYR A 144 14.64 -15.18 -4.74
CA TYR A 144 13.59 -14.99 -3.74
C TYR A 144 13.97 -13.94 -2.65
N LEU A 145 15.26 -13.87 -2.27
CA LEU A 145 15.75 -12.84 -1.32
C LEU A 145 15.71 -11.42 -1.90
N ASP A 146 15.97 -11.29 -3.20
CA ASP A 146 16.05 -10.00 -3.88
C ASP A 146 14.66 -9.41 -4.12
N ILE A 147 13.67 -10.25 -4.43
CA ILE A 147 12.28 -9.82 -4.69
C ILE A 147 11.71 -9.02 -3.50
N PHE A 148 11.98 -9.44 -2.26
CA PHE A 148 11.55 -8.70 -1.08
C PHE A 148 12.19 -7.30 -1.03
N SER A 149 13.49 -7.23 -1.30
CA SER A 149 14.25 -5.99 -1.29
C SER A 149 13.83 -5.05 -2.42
N ASP A 150 13.48 -5.60 -3.58
CA ASP A 150 12.98 -4.87 -4.74
C ASP A 150 11.65 -4.19 -4.44
N PHE A 151 10.68 -4.92 -3.90
CA PHE A 151 9.45 -4.29 -3.43
C PHE A 151 9.71 -3.27 -2.32
N GLY A 152 10.70 -3.52 -1.45
CA GLY A 152 11.15 -2.55 -0.45
C GLY A 152 11.60 -1.22 -1.07
N LYS A 153 12.41 -1.29 -2.12
CA LYS A 153 12.86 -0.12 -2.92
C LYS A 153 11.69 0.57 -3.61
N ILE A 154 10.84 -0.20 -4.30
CA ILE A 154 9.68 0.31 -5.05
C ILE A 154 8.74 1.10 -4.12
N PHE A 155 8.47 0.57 -2.92
CA PHE A 155 7.54 1.18 -1.97
C PHE A 155 8.22 2.12 -0.95
N LYS A 156 9.53 2.39 -1.11
CA LYS A 156 10.33 3.14 -0.12
C LYS A 156 10.11 2.64 1.32
N LYS A 157 9.95 1.33 1.47
CA LYS A 157 9.81 0.60 2.74
C LYS A 157 11.12 -0.03 3.18
N GLU A 158 12.25 0.48 2.68
CA GLU A 158 13.56 0.15 3.19
C GLU A 158 13.56 0.42 4.70
N LYS A 159 13.89 -0.60 5.49
CA LYS A 159 14.08 -0.41 6.92
C LYS A 159 15.10 0.72 7.09
N LYS A 160 14.74 1.79 7.81
CA LYS A 160 15.77 2.60 8.48
C LYS A 160 16.71 1.62 9.19
N PRO A 161 18.04 1.85 9.16
CA PRO A 161 18.99 1.01 9.86
C PRO A 161 18.79 1.22 11.37
N ASN A 162 17.79 0.54 11.93
CA ASN A 162 17.66 0.21 13.33
C ASN A 162 16.53 -0.81 13.48
N SER A 163 16.89 -1.96 14.05
CA SER A 163 16.03 -3.04 14.53
C SER A 163 15.66 -4.15 13.51
N GLY A 164 16.54 -5.15 13.47
CA GLY A 164 16.14 -6.55 13.58
C GLY A 164 15.84 -7.34 12.30
N LEU A 165 16.22 -6.85 11.11
CA LEU A 165 16.42 -7.76 9.97
C LEU A 165 17.76 -7.42 9.33
N VAL A 166 18.81 -8.02 9.88
CA VAL A 166 20.11 -8.08 9.22
C VAL A 166 19.93 -8.98 7.99
N LEU A 167 19.65 -8.37 6.85
CA LEU A 167 19.81 -9.01 5.54
C LEU A 167 21.32 -9.21 5.33
N GLY A 168 21.83 -10.34 5.81
CA GLY A 168 23.24 -10.71 5.70
C GLY A 168 23.93 -10.88 7.05
N SER A 169 23.54 -11.87 7.84
CA SER A 169 24.45 -12.38 8.88
C SER A 169 25.74 -12.87 8.19
N PRO A 170 26.95 -12.60 8.74
CA PRO A 170 28.24 -12.99 8.14
C PRO A 170 28.35 -14.48 7.76
N LYS A 171 27.56 -15.35 8.41
CA LYS A 171 27.43 -16.78 8.06
C LYS A 171 26.93 -17.03 6.62
N GLN A 172 26.05 -16.19 6.08
CA GLN A 172 25.49 -16.37 4.72
C GLN A 172 26.39 -15.82 3.62
N LEU A 173 27.28 -14.86 3.93
CA LEU A 173 28.28 -14.38 2.98
C LEU A 173 29.42 -15.37 2.74
N LYS A 174 29.70 -16.27 3.70
CA LYS A 174 30.70 -17.33 3.53
C LYS A 174 30.25 -18.42 2.53
N LEU A 175 28.95 -18.65 2.36
CA LEU A 175 28.43 -19.62 1.37
C LEU A 175 28.39 -19.08 -0.07
N ARG A 176 28.57 -17.77 -0.29
CA ARG A 176 28.60 -17.18 -1.66
C ARG A 176 29.96 -17.29 -2.34
N LYS A 177 30.98 -17.81 -1.65
CA LYS A 177 32.37 -17.87 -2.13
C LYS A 177 32.88 -19.28 -2.42
N ASN A 178 32.01 -20.31 -2.40
CA ASN A 178 32.33 -21.65 -2.90
C ASN A 178 31.41 -22.00 -4.06
#